data_AF-T0CH14-F1
#
_entry.id   AF-T0CH14-F1
#
_cell.length_a   1.000
_cell.length_b   1.000
_cell.length_c   1.000
_cell.angle_alpha   90.00
_cell.angle_beta   90.00
_cell.angle_gamma   90.00
#
_symmetry.space_group_name_H-M   'P 1'
#
loop_
_entity.id
_entity.type
_entity.pdbx_description
1 polymer ?
#
loop_
_entity_poly.entity_id
_entity_poly.type
_entity_poly.pdbx_seq_one_letter_code
_entity_poly.pdbx_strand_id
1 'polypeptide(L)'
;MQFLKSSIITLVATGSMAFTGTECFQSSFDVTVKHKSAPFGLLNKTITISKKECEIEIAHNQYKYMNRNWLIDICRDPIHVKSTSNSVDVYRKQGECHATSNEFCDEYKTIKKIIEDDGLIFASGAKNSLNDDHGRVFCAKLLVEEYLNTNTVFGRNGNYDYLMIKKPIARIPEDLKRKRAEFKAAQENVEIKEDDGQDKSNTESTIESSSDFQIDENAGPGSF
;
A
#
# COMPACT_ATOMS: atom_id res chain seq x y z
N MET A 1 38.59 1.04 -59.86
CA MET A 1 37.47 1.84 -59.33
C MET A 1 37.09 1.25 -57.97
N GLN A 2 37.12 2.07 -56.92
CA GLN A 2 37.00 1.65 -55.52
C GLN A 2 35.52 1.41 -55.16
N PHE A 3 35.20 0.24 -54.62
CA PHE A 3 33.89 -0.05 -54.04
C PHE A 3 33.84 0.49 -52.61
N LEU A 4 33.06 1.53 -52.40
CA LEU A 4 32.75 2.08 -51.08
C LEU A 4 31.90 1.04 -50.31
N LYS A 5 32.53 0.35 -49.35
CA LYS A 5 31.85 -0.48 -48.36
C LYS A 5 31.19 0.44 -47.33
N SER A 6 29.93 0.80 -47.55
CA SER A 6 29.14 1.53 -46.55
C SER A 6 28.60 0.54 -45.52
N SER A 7 29.22 0.50 -44.33
CA SER A 7 28.63 -0.15 -43.15
C SER A 7 27.43 0.64 -42.69
N ILE A 8 26.23 0.11 -42.93
CA ILE A 8 25.00 0.60 -42.32
C ILE A 8 25.05 0.16 -40.85
N ILE A 9 25.42 1.08 -39.96
CA ILE A 9 25.28 0.90 -38.51
C ILE A 9 23.80 1.09 -38.21
N THR A 10 23.06 -0.02 -38.10
CA THR A 10 21.67 -0.02 -37.64
C THR A 10 21.66 0.28 -36.14
N LEU A 11 21.42 1.54 -35.79
CA LEU A 11 21.21 1.96 -34.40
C LEU A 11 19.84 1.45 -33.94
N VAL A 12 19.80 0.26 -33.35
CA VAL A 12 18.59 -0.27 -32.70
C VAL A 12 18.37 0.54 -31.44
N ALA A 13 17.46 1.51 -31.50
CA ALA A 13 16.97 2.21 -30.32
C ALA A 13 16.22 1.20 -29.44
N THR A 14 16.90 0.65 -28.44
CA THR A 14 16.25 -0.11 -27.36
C THR A 14 15.50 0.89 -26.49
N GLY A 15 14.27 1.22 -26.87
CA GLY A 15 13.35 1.88 -25.97
C GLY A 15 13.10 0.94 -24.79
N SER A 16 13.46 1.36 -23.58
CA SER A 16 13.07 0.65 -22.36
C SER A 16 11.55 0.74 -22.24
N MET A 17 10.83 -0.26 -22.72
CA MET A 17 9.39 -0.34 -22.49
C MET A 17 9.16 -0.50 -20.99
N ALA A 18 8.15 0.21 -20.47
CA ALA A 18 7.73 0.05 -19.09
C ALA A 18 7.30 -1.41 -18.86
N PHE A 19 7.66 -1.98 -17.70
CA PHE A 19 7.18 -3.31 -17.35
C PHE A 19 5.65 -3.34 -17.24
N THR A 20 5.06 -4.50 -17.51
CA THR A 20 3.62 -4.73 -17.34
C THR A 20 3.31 -5.32 -15.96
N GLY A 21 2.06 -5.22 -15.49
CA GLY A 21 1.69 -5.82 -14.21
C GLY A 21 1.85 -7.35 -14.21
N THR A 22 1.58 -8.01 -15.35
CA THR A 22 1.84 -9.44 -15.52
C THR A 22 3.34 -9.76 -15.46
N GLU A 23 4.18 -8.95 -16.10
CA GLU A 23 5.65 -9.11 -16.03
C GLU A 23 6.17 -8.91 -14.60
N CYS A 24 5.65 -7.92 -13.87
CA CYS A 24 5.96 -7.73 -12.46
C CYS A 24 5.61 -8.98 -11.64
N PHE A 25 4.42 -9.55 -11.81
CA PHE A 25 4.01 -10.78 -11.15
C PHE A 25 4.89 -11.99 -11.53
N GLN A 26 5.31 -12.13 -12.79
CA GLN A 26 6.10 -13.28 -13.25
C GLN A 26 7.60 -13.14 -12.97
N SER A 27 8.09 -11.92 -12.77
CA SER A 27 9.51 -11.66 -12.50
C SER A 27 9.98 -12.26 -11.18
N SER A 28 11.27 -12.59 -11.11
CA SER A 28 11.96 -12.91 -9.86
C SER A 28 13.16 -12.00 -9.73
N PHE A 29 13.34 -11.40 -8.55
CA PHE A 29 14.38 -10.41 -8.33
C PHE A 29 14.75 -10.28 -6.86
N ASP A 30 15.95 -9.77 -6.64
CA ASP A 30 16.44 -9.33 -5.34
C ASP A 30 16.86 -7.87 -5.44
N VAL A 31 16.42 -7.05 -4.49
CA VAL A 31 16.79 -5.63 -4.41
C VAL A 31 17.16 -5.27 -2.98
N THR A 32 18.22 -4.48 -2.81
CA THR A 32 18.65 -3.98 -1.51
C THR A 32 18.86 -2.47 -1.60
N VAL A 33 18.06 -1.70 -0.87
CA VAL A 33 18.19 -0.24 -0.80
C VAL A 33 18.79 0.13 0.55
N LYS A 34 19.84 0.96 0.52
CA LYS A 34 20.56 1.43 1.71
C LYS A 34 20.59 2.94 1.71
N HIS A 35 20.21 3.54 2.83
CA HIS A 35 20.28 4.99 2.99
C HIS A 35 20.60 5.39 4.43
N LYS A 36 21.07 6.61 4.59
CA LYS A 36 21.37 7.19 5.91
C LYS A 36 20.08 7.63 6.59
N SER A 37 20.01 7.50 7.92
CA SER A 37 18.89 7.93 8.74
C SER A 37 19.29 8.83 9.90
N ALA A 38 18.30 9.57 10.42
CA ALA A 38 18.47 10.51 11.53
C ALA A 38 18.74 9.81 12.87
N PRO A 39 19.32 10.53 13.85
CA PRO A 39 19.91 11.87 13.73
C PRO A 39 21.34 11.82 13.15
N PHE A 40 21.71 12.86 12.39
CA PHE A 40 23.04 13.09 11.79
C PHE A 40 23.52 12.13 10.69
N GLY A 41 22.69 11.23 10.17
CA GLY A 41 23.10 10.33 9.09
C GLY A 41 24.19 9.33 9.49
N LEU A 42 24.36 9.12 10.80
CA LEU A 42 25.33 8.18 11.39
C LEU A 42 24.84 6.73 11.33
N LEU A 43 23.54 6.56 11.10
CA LEU A 43 22.87 5.27 11.07
C LEU A 43 22.47 4.96 9.64
N ASN A 44 22.59 3.69 9.25
CA ASN A 44 22.15 3.22 7.95
C ASN A 44 20.94 2.34 8.15
N LYS A 45 19.86 2.65 7.42
CA LYS A 45 18.76 1.73 7.23
C LYS A 45 18.98 0.92 5.97
N THR A 46 18.56 -0.33 6.00
CA THR A 46 18.58 -1.22 4.84
C THR A 46 17.22 -1.89 4.71
N ILE A 47 16.64 -1.82 3.53
CA ILE A 47 15.51 -2.66 3.12
C ILE A 47 15.99 -3.62 2.04
N THR A 48 15.66 -4.89 2.20
CA THR A 48 15.90 -5.94 1.22
C THR A 48 14.55 -6.53 0.83
N ILE A 49 14.28 -6.62 -0.46
CA ILE A 49 13.08 -7.27 -1.00
C ILE A 49 13.54 -8.38 -1.93
N SER A 50 13.12 -9.60 -1.65
CA SER A 50 13.29 -10.77 -2.52
C SER A 50 11.94 -11.21 -3.02
N LYS A 51 11.79 -11.35 -4.34
CA LYS A 51 10.59 -11.88 -4.97
C LYS A 51 10.96 -13.15 -5.74
N LYS A 52 10.29 -14.25 -5.41
CA LYS A 52 10.43 -15.55 -6.11
C LYS A 52 9.04 -16.12 -6.36
N GLU A 53 8.64 -16.15 -7.63
CA GLU A 53 7.26 -16.52 -8.01
C GLU A 53 6.22 -15.75 -7.17
N CYS A 54 5.49 -16.46 -6.31
CA CYS A 54 4.43 -15.98 -5.43
C CYS A 54 4.92 -15.52 -4.05
N GLU A 55 6.18 -15.74 -3.71
CA GLU A 55 6.73 -15.40 -2.41
C GLU A 55 7.45 -14.05 -2.48
N ILE A 56 7.08 -13.14 -1.59
CA ILE A 56 7.73 -11.84 -1.40
C ILE A 56 8.26 -11.82 0.03
N GLU A 57 9.58 -11.79 0.15
CA GLU A 57 10.29 -11.58 1.41
C GLU A 57 10.71 -10.12 1.52
N ILE A 58 10.42 -9.51 2.66
CA ILE A 58 10.80 -8.13 2.96
C ILE A 58 11.54 -8.12 4.28
N ALA A 59 12.83 -7.81 4.24
CA ALA A 59 13.66 -7.62 5.42
C ALA A 59 13.99 -6.14 5.59
N HIS A 60 13.80 -5.62 6.79
CA HIS A 60 14.13 -4.24 7.13
C HIS A 60 15.04 -4.20 8.36
N ASN A 61 16.18 -3.54 8.22
CA ASN A 61 17.14 -3.30 9.28
C ASN A 61 17.20 -1.79 9.52
N GLN A 62 16.60 -1.34 10.62
CA GLN A 62 16.63 0.07 11.02
C GLN A 62 17.84 0.39 11.91
N TYR A 63 18.31 -0.61 12.67
CA TYR A 63 19.41 -0.58 13.64
C TYR A 63 19.96 -1.99 13.88
N LYS A 64 21.14 -2.12 14.51
CA LYS A 64 21.78 -3.41 14.84
C LYS A 64 20.86 -4.45 15.51
N TYR A 65 19.80 -4.02 16.21
CA TYR A 65 18.90 -4.90 16.98
C TYR A 65 17.41 -4.80 16.58
N MET A 66 17.06 -3.95 15.62
CA MET A 66 15.67 -3.80 15.16
C MET A 66 15.55 -4.31 13.73
N ASN A 67 15.70 -5.63 13.61
CA ASN A 67 15.50 -6.34 12.36
C ASN A 67 14.06 -6.81 12.31
N ARG A 68 13.39 -6.51 11.21
CA ARG A 68 12.08 -7.07 10.89
C ARG A 68 12.18 -7.87 9.61
N ASN A 69 11.48 -8.99 9.55
CA ASN A 69 11.37 -9.78 8.35
C ASN A 69 9.94 -10.26 8.17
N TRP A 70 9.44 -10.17 6.94
CA TRP A 70 8.11 -10.60 6.55
C TRP A 70 8.18 -11.50 5.34
N LEU A 71 7.38 -12.57 5.38
CA LEU A 71 7.15 -13.47 4.26
C LEU A 71 5.69 -13.40 3.85
N ILE A 72 5.43 -13.04 2.61
CA ILE A 72 4.10 -12.86 2.04
C ILE A 72 3.95 -13.81 0.85
N ASP A 73 2.98 -14.72 0.93
CA ASP A 73 2.62 -15.62 -0.17
C ASP A 73 1.35 -15.08 -0.86
N ILE A 74 1.54 -14.34 -1.95
CA ILE A 74 0.46 -13.62 -2.63
C ILE A 74 -0.49 -14.53 -3.42
N CYS A 75 -0.18 -15.83 -3.50
CA CYS A 75 -0.95 -16.81 -4.26
C CYS A 75 -1.79 -17.75 -3.37
N ARG A 76 -1.84 -17.50 -2.06
CA ARG A 76 -2.57 -18.35 -1.11
C ARG A 76 -3.60 -17.60 -0.29
N ASP A 77 -4.72 -18.28 -0.06
CA ASP A 77 -5.73 -17.94 0.93
C ASP A 77 -5.49 -18.69 2.26
N PRO A 78 -5.91 -18.10 3.40
CA PRO A 78 -6.47 -16.75 3.54
C PRO A 78 -5.40 -15.67 3.42
N ILE A 79 -5.80 -14.41 3.17
CA ILE A 79 -4.87 -13.26 3.15
C ILE A 79 -4.14 -13.15 4.49
N HIS A 80 -2.81 -13.23 4.47
CA HIS A 80 -1.99 -13.24 5.67
C HIS A 80 -0.60 -12.65 5.47
N VAL A 81 0.04 -12.29 6.59
CA VAL A 81 1.44 -11.88 6.66
C VAL A 81 2.13 -12.80 7.68
N LYS A 82 3.28 -13.37 7.33
CA LYS A 82 4.13 -14.08 8.29
C LYS A 82 5.28 -13.17 8.71
N SER A 83 5.38 -12.83 9.98
CA SER A 83 6.58 -12.19 10.54
C SER A 83 7.56 -13.28 10.95
N THR A 84 8.82 -13.11 10.59
CA THR A 84 9.91 -14.08 10.86
C THR A 84 11.06 -13.42 11.63
N SER A 85 10.78 -12.32 12.30
CA SER A 85 11.79 -11.47 12.94
C SER A 85 12.49 -12.13 14.14
N ASN A 86 11.74 -12.92 14.95
CA ASN A 86 12.27 -13.67 16.09
C ASN A 86 11.59 -15.05 16.17
N SER A 87 10.27 -15.03 16.30
CA SER A 87 9.34 -16.16 16.15
C SER A 87 8.63 -16.08 14.80
N VAL A 88 8.07 -17.20 14.35
CA VAL A 88 7.18 -17.21 13.19
C VAL A 88 5.77 -16.89 13.68
N ASP A 89 5.35 -15.64 13.47
CA ASP A 89 4.02 -15.15 13.81
C ASP A 89 3.20 -14.98 12.53
N VAL A 90 1.93 -15.40 12.54
CA VAL A 90 1.06 -15.37 11.36
C VAL A 90 -0.15 -14.50 11.63
N TYR A 91 -0.20 -13.34 10.98
CA TYR A 91 -1.31 -12.40 11.07
C TYR A 91 -2.25 -12.62 9.90
N ARG A 92 -3.52 -12.94 10.18
CA ARG A 92 -4.55 -13.16 9.16
C ARG A 92 -5.46 -11.95 9.06
N LYS A 93 -5.87 -11.60 7.84
CA LYS A 93 -6.83 -10.53 7.62
C LYS A 93 -8.22 -10.95 8.09
N GLN A 94 -8.83 -10.16 8.96
CA GLN A 94 -10.19 -10.38 9.47
C GLN A 94 -11.22 -9.45 8.83
N GLY A 95 -10.79 -8.32 8.27
CA GLY A 95 -11.65 -7.29 7.71
C GLY A 95 -10.82 -6.19 7.03
N GLU A 96 -11.49 -5.12 6.60
CA GLU A 96 -10.81 -3.98 5.99
C GLU A 96 -10.06 -3.14 7.04
N CYS A 97 -8.86 -2.68 6.69
CA CYS A 97 -8.01 -1.90 7.61
C CYS A 97 -8.47 -0.45 7.83
N HIS A 98 -9.50 -0.01 7.12
CA HIS A 98 -10.16 1.27 7.37
C HIS A 98 -11.21 1.18 8.48
N ALA A 99 -11.83 0.00 8.66
CA ALA A 99 -12.90 -0.22 9.62
C ALA A 99 -12.41 -0.82 10.95
N THR A 100 -11.23 -1.45 10.94
CA THR A 100 -10.72 -2.23 12.08
C THR A 100 -9.23 -1.96 12.30
N SER A 101 -8.85 -1.68 13.55
CA SER A 101 -7.45 -1.72 13.99
C SER A 101 -7.17 -3.10 14.56
N ASN A 102 -6.40 -3.91 13.84
CA ASN A 102 -5.96 -5.23 14.28
C ASN A 102 -4.49 -5.44 13.90
N GLU A 103 -3.88 -6.48 14.47
CA GLU A 103 -2.46 -6.78 14.27
C GLU A 103 -2.07 -6.92 12.80
N PHE A 104 -2.92 -7.57 11.98
CA PHE A 104 -2.70 -7.67 10.54
C PHE A 104 -2.60 -6.29 9.88
N CYS A 105 -3.51 -5.37 10.22
CA CYS A 105 -3.55 -4.04 9.65
C CYS A 105 -2.36 -3.18 10.10
N ASP A 106 -1.88 -3.37 11.32
CA ASP A 106 -0.68 -2.68 11.82
C ASP A 106 0.58 -3.18 11.12
N GLU A 107 0.69 -4.49 10.88
CA GLU A 107 1.76 -5.09 10.08
C GLU A 107 1.71 -4.60 8.63
N TYR A 108 0.53 -4.61 7.99
CA TYR A 108 0.38 -4.09 6.62
C TYR A 108 0.77 -2.61 6.52
N LYS A 109 0.30 -1.75 7.43
CA LYS A 109 0.67 -0.32 7.46
C LYS A 109 2.18 -0.14 7.63
N THR A 110 2.80 -0.96 8.48
CA THR A 110 4.25 -0.96 8.69
C THR A 110 4.99 -1.33 7.42
N ILE A 111 4.63 -2.46 6.79
CA ILE A 111 5.25 -2.94 5.55
C ILE A 111 5.12 -1.88 4.46
N LYS A 112 3.90 -1.35 4.25
CA LYS A 112 3.64 -0.30 3.27
C LYS A 112 4.53 0.92 3.49
N LYS A 113 4.59 1.41 4.73
CA LYS A 113 5.42 2.55 5.09
C LYS A 113 6.90 2.29 4.81
N ILE A 114 7.42 1.11 5.14
CA ILE A 114 8.83 0.76 4.90
C ILE A 114 9.14 0.69 3.40
N ILE A 115 8.29 0.04 2.60
CA ILE A 115 8.47 0.00 1.14
C ILE A 115 8.44 1.41 0.54
N GLU A 116 7.52 2.27 1.00
CA GLU A 116 7.40 3.64 0.49
C GLU A 116 8.55 4.54 0.95
N ASP A 117 8.76 4.66 2.27
CA ASP A 117 9.66 5.63 2.88
C ASP A 117 11.13 5.24 2.76
N ASP A 118 11.46 3.97 3.00
CA ASP A 118 12.85 3.51 3.05
C ASP A 118 13.25 2.77 1.75
N GLY A 119 12.26 2.31 0.96
CA GLY A 119 12.45 1.71 -0.36
C GLY A 119 12.32 2.72 -1.51
N LEU A 120 11.11 3.12 -1.86
CA LEU A 120 10.82 3.89 -3.08
C LEU A 120 11.48 5.27 -3.12
N ILE A 121 11.57 5.96 -1.97
CA ILE A 121 12.21 7.28 -1.91
C ILE A 121 13.71 7.19 -2.24
N PHE A 122 14.38 6.10 -1.85
CA PHE A 122 15.84 5.97 -1.92
C PHE A 122 16.33 5.00 -3.01
N ALA A 123 15.45 4.24 -3.64
CA ALA A 123 15.80 3.32 -4.72
C ALA A 123 16.24 4.08 -5.98
N SER A 124 17.27 3.56 -6.65
CA SER A 124 17.88 4.19 -7.82
C SER A 124 17.28 3.68 -9.14
N GLY A 125 17.45 4.46 -10.21
CA GLY A 125 17.01 4.10 -11.57
C GLY A 125 15.54 4.39 -11.86
N ALA A 126 15.03 3.84 -12.97
CA ALA A 126 13.70 4.15 -13.47
C ALA A 126 12.61 3.30 -12.79
N LYS A 127 11.55 3.96 -12.31
CA LYS A 127 10.39 3.32 -11.65
C LYS A 127 9.69 2.26 -12.51
N ASN A 128 9.74 2.39 -13.83
CA ASN A 128 9.05 1.52 -14.78
C ASN A 128 9.94 0.41 -15.36
N SER A 129 11.14 0.19 -14.81
CA SER A 129 12.11 -0.79 -15.29
C SER A 129 12.42 -1.80 -14.20
N LEU A 130 12.15 -3.09 -14.44
CA LEU A 130 12.51 -4.17 -13.49
C LEU A 130 14.02 -4.43 -13.40
N ASN A 131 14.81 -3.82 -14.30
CA ASN A 131 16.27 -3.86 -14.25
C ASN A 131 16.83 -2.89 -13.20
N ASP A 132 16.03 -1.87 -12.84
CA ASP A 132 16.40 -0.85 -11.87
C ASP A 132 15.86 -1.17 -10.47
N ASP A 133 16.58 -0.73 -9.44
CA ASP A 133 16.15 -0.92 -8.05
C ASP A 133 14.77 -0.32 -7.79
N HIS A 134 14.53 0.89 -8.31
CA HIS A 134 13.26 1.58 -8.14
C HIS A 134 12.11 0.78 -8.75
N GLY A 135 12.25 0.25 -9.96
CA GLY A 135 11.18 -0.53 -10.57
C GLY A 135 10.92 -1.86 -9.87
N ARG A 136 11.95 -2.52 -9.31
CA ARG A 136 11.78 -3.72 -8.48
C ARG A 136 11.03 -3.44 -7.18
N VAL A 137 11.41 -2.39 -6.46
CA VAL A 137 10.70 -1.96 -5.25
C VAL A 137 9.27 -1.55 -5.57
N PHE A 138 9.05 -0.85 -6.69
CA PHE A 138 7.71 -0.45 -7.13
C PHE A 138 6.84 -1.65 -7.51
N CYS A 139 7.39 -2.63 -8.22
CA CYS A 139 6.70 -3.88 -8.51
C CYS A 139 6.28 -4.61 -7.22
N ALA A 140 7.20 -4.78 -6.26
CA ALA A 140 6.87 -5.39 -4.97
C ALA A 140 5.75 -4.64 -4.24
N LYS A 141 5.80 -3.29 -4.24
CA LYS A 141 4.75 -2.45 -3.67
C LYS A 141 3.37 -2.75 -4.26
N LEU A 142 3.28 -2.83 -5.60
CA LEU A 142 2.02 -3.11 -6.30
C LEU A 142 1.42 -4.45 -5.89
N LEU A 143 2.24 -5.51 -5.87
CA LEU A 143 1.77 -6.86 -5.53
C LEU A 143 1.34 -6.96 -4.07
N VAL A 144 2.13 -6.38 -3.16
CA VAL A 144 1.83 -6.37 -1.71
C VAL A 144 0.56 -5.57 -1.42
N GLU A 145 0.39 -4.39 -2.04
CA GLU A 145 -0.81 -3.57 -1.86
C GLU A 145 -2.05 -4.27 -2.41
N GLU A 146 -1.98 -4.86 -3.59
CA GLU A 146 -3.10 -5.60 -4.18
C GLU A 146 -3.46 -6.85 -3.35
N TYR A 147 -2.48 -7.61 -2.85
CA TYR A 147 -2.77 -8.77 -2.00
C TYR A 147 -3.33 -8.36 -0.62
N LEU A 148 -2.59 -7.52 0.13
CA LEU A 148 -2.91 -7.22 1.52
C LEU A 148 -4.03 -6.19 1.68
N ASN A 149 -4.18 -5.25 0.75
CA ASN A 149 -5.21 -4.21 0.83
C ASN A 149 -6.51 -4.63 0.15
N THR A 150 -6.44 -5.08 -1.11
CA THR A 150 -7.65 -5.32 -1.94
C THR A 150 -8.16 -6.75 -1.91
N ASN A 151 -7.52 -7.65 -1.14
CA ASN A 151 -7.90 -9.07 -1.01
C ASN A 151 -7.75 -9.87 -2.32
N THR A 152 -6.83 -9.48 -3.19
CA THR A 152 -6.65 -10.16 -4.47
C THR A 152 -5.60 -11.26 -4.34
N VAL A 153 -5.99 -12.50 -4.59
CA VAL A 153 -5.06 -13.64 -4.66
C VAL A 153 -4.61 -13.84 -6.10
N PHE A 154 -3.30 -13.99 -6.29
CA PHE A 154 -2.71 -14.15 -7.62
C PHE A 154 -2.69 -15.62 -8.03
N GLY A 155 -3.17 -15.91 -9.23
CA GLY A 155 -2.97 -17.17 -9.95
C GLY A 155 -1.83 -17.09 -10.98
N ARG A 156 -1.13 -18.22 -11.21
CA ARG A 156 0.01 -18.32 -12.15
C ARG A 156 -0.30 -17.89 -13.58
N ASN A 157 -1.54 -18.07 -14.04
CA ASN A 157 -1.96 -17.77 -15.41
C ASN A 157 -2.81 -16.48 -15.52
N GLY A 158 -2.83 -15.64 -14.48
CA GLY A 158 -3.60 -14.40 -14.50
C GLY A 158 -2.92 -13.30 -15.32
N ASN A 159 -3.73 -12.40 -15.89
CA ASN A 159 -3.26 -11.13 -16.42
C ASN A 159 -3.43 -10.05 -15.34
N TYR A 160 -2.35 -9.38 -14.99
CA TYR A 160 -2.31 -8.36 -13.93
C TYR A 160 -1.93 -6.98 -14.46
N ASP A 161 -2.07 -6.73 -15.76
CA ASP A 161 -1.65 -5.47 -16.38
C ASP A 161 -2.42 -4.27 -15.83
N TYR A 162 -3.60 -4.51 -15.27
CA TYR A 162 -4.40 -3.52 -14.55
C TYR A 162 -3.66 -2.89 -13.35
N LEU A 163 -2.66 -3.56 -12.77
CA LEU A 163 -1.81 -3.00 -11.70
C LEU A 163 -1.06 -1.73 -12.14
N MET A 164 -0.79 -1.60 -13.44
CA MET A 164 -0.09 -0.44 -14.01
C MET A 164 -1.05 0.66 -14.47
N ILE A 165 -2.36 0.41 -14.47
CA ILE A 165 -3.37 1.39 -14.85
C ILE A 165 -3.68 2.26 -13.65
N LYS A 166 -3.37 3.56 -13.73
CA LYS A 166 -3.83 4.52 -12.73
C LYS A 166 -5.36 4.51 -12.71
N LYS A 167 -5.95 4.11 -11.59
CA LYS A 167 -7.39 4.30 -11.36
C LYS A 167 -7.69 5.78 -11.60
N PRO A 168 -8.67 6.12 -12.47
CA PRO A 168 -9.02 7.51 -12.68
C PRO A 168 -9.43 8.09 -11.33
N ILE A 169 -8.77 9.17 -10.91
CA ILE A 169 -9.18 9.91 -9.72
C ILE A 169 -10.52 10.52 -10.09
N ALA A 170 -11.62 9.97 -9.55
CA ALA A 170 -12.93 10.58 -9.68
C ALA A 170 -12.80 12.01 -9.13
N ARG A 171 -12.95 13.01 -10.00
CA ARG A 171 -13.01 14.40 -9.57
C ARG A 171 -14.25 14.52 -8.68
N ILE A 172 -14.05 14.73 -7.39
CA ILE A 172 -15.16 15.03 -6.48
C ILE A 172 -15.80 16.33 -6.99
N PRO A 173 -17.10 16.31 -7.36
CA PRO A 173 -17.83 17.51 -7.74
C PRO A 173 -17.67 18.62 -6.68
N GLU A 174 -17.50 19.88 -7.12
CA GLU A 174 -17.22 21.00 -6.19
C GLU A 174 -18.36 21.24 -5.19
N ASP A 175 -19.59 20.89 -5.55
CA ASP A 175 -20.75 20.94 -4.67
C ASP A 175 -20.64 19.94 -3.51
N LEU A 176 -20.11 18.73 -3.75
CA LEU A 176 -19.85 17.74 -2.70
C LEU A 176 -18.70 18.17 -1.78
N LYS A 177 -17.67 18.83 -2.34
CA LYS A 177 -16.59 19.42 -1.52
C LYS A 177 -17.13 20.54 -0.63
N ARG A 178 -17.97 21.42 -1.18
CA ARG A 178 -18.60 22.52 -0.44
C ARG A 178 -19.51 22.00 0.68
N LYS A 179 -20.39 21.04 0.39
CA LYS A 179 -21.25 20.40 1.41
C LYS A 179 -20.44 19.76 2.54
N ARG A 180 -19.31 19.11 2.23
CA ARG A 180 -18.42 18.52 3.24
C ARG A 180 -17.75 19.57 4.11
N ALA A 181 -17.34 20.70 3.51
CA ALA A 181 -16.76 21.83 4.24
C ALA A 181 -17.80 22.51 5.15
N GLU A 182 -19.02 22.72 4.66
CA GLU A 182 -20.16 23.26 5.43
C GLU A 182 -20.51 22.34 6.61
N PHE A 183 -20.58 21.02 6.39
CA PHE A 183 -20.85 20.05 7.46
C PHE A 183 -19.75 20.03 8.52
N LYS A 184 -18.48 20.11 8.11
CA LYS A 184 -17.35 20.13 9.05
C LYS A 184 -17.32 21.43 9.88
N ALA A 185 -17.57 22.57 9.24
CA ALA A 185 -17.68 23.86 9.94
C ALA A 185 -18.88 23.91 10.89
N ALA A 186 -19.99 23.23 10.57
CA ALA A 186 -21.13 23.12 11.47
C ALA A 186 -20.81 22.27 12.71
N GLN A 187 -20.05 21.18 12.58
CA GLN A 187 -19.62 20.37 13.72
C GLN A 187 -18.67 21.12 14.67
N GLU A 188 -17.67 21.83 14.13
CA GLU A 188 -16.75 22.63 14.95
C GLU A 188 -17.46 23.78 15.71
N ASN A 189 -18.52 24.36 15.13
CA ASN A 189 -19.32 25.39 15.81
C ASN A 189 -20.26 24.85 16.90
N VAL A 190 -20.52 23.54 16.95
CA VAL A 190 -21.29 22.90 18.03
C VAL A 190 -20.37 22.59 19.20
N GLU A 191 -19.14 22.12 18.94
CA GLU A 191 -18.14 21.81 19.98
C GLU A 191 -17.66 23.06 20.74
N ILE A 192 -17.57 24.23 20.08
CA ILE A 192 -17.13 25.49 20.70
C ILE A 192 -18.23 26.13 21.58
N LYS A 193 -19.50 25.73 21.44
CA LYS A 193 -20.61 26.29 22.23
C LYS A 193 -20.89 25.56 23.55
N GLU A 194 -20.20 24.45 23.82
CA GLU A 194 -20.33 23.72 25.08
C GLU A 194 -19.31 24.14 26.15
N ASP A 195 -18.36 25.04 25.85
CA ASP A 195 -17.35 25.51 26.81
C ASP A 195 -17.44 27.03 27.06
N ASP A 196 -18.59 27.50 27.54
CA ASP A 196 -18.70 28.78 28.22
C ASP A 196 -19.88 28.78 29.22
N GLY A 197 -19.63 28.38 30.48
CA GLY A 197 -20.40 28.86 31.63
C GLY A 197 -20.97 27.86 32.65
N GLN A 198 -20.10 27.41 33.58
CA GLN A 198 -20.30 27.37 35.04
C GLN A 198 -21.00 26.18 35.75
N ASP A 199 -20.15 25.32 36.33
CA ASP A 199 -20.04 24.87 37.73
C ASP A 199 -21.25 24.24 38.51
N LYS A 200 -20.98 23.00 38.98
CA LYS A 200 -21.63 22.17 40.03
C LYS A 200 -23.02 21.54 39.78
N SER A 201 -23.02 20.20 39.63
CA SER A 201 -23.72 19.26 40.53
C SER A 201 -23.49 17.81 40.07
N ASN A 202 -23.07 16.94 41.02
CA ASN A 202 -23.15 15.49 40.87
C ASN A 202 -24.57 15.07 40.45
N THR A 203 -24.71 14.27 39.40
CA THR A 203 -25.76 13.25 39.30
C THR A 203 -25.30 12.15 38.35
N GLU A 204 -25.04 10.99 38.92
CA GLU A 204 -25.03 9.70 38.25
C GLU A 204 -26.41 9.49 37.61
N SER A 205 -26.49 9.34 36.28
CA SER A 205 -27.65 8.73 35.65
C SER A 205 -27.27 8.01 34.36
N THR A 206 -27.46 6.70 34.44
CA THR A 206 -27.60 5.74 33.35
C THR A 206 -28.65 6.24 32.35
N ILE A 207 -28.34 6.19 31.05
CA ILE A 207 -29.36 6.12 29.99
C ILE A 207 -28.97 5.00 29.02
N GLU A 208 -29.67 3.88 29.18
CA GLU A 208 -29.95 2.91 28.13
C GLU A 208 -30.97 3.45 27.12
N SER A 209 -30.99 2.80 25.95
CA SER A 209 -32.01 2.85 24.90
C SER A 209 -31.92 4.05 23.95
N SER A 210 -32.26 3.97 22.67
CA SER A 210 -32.58 2.89 21.74
C SER A 210 -32.77 3.59 20.39
N SER A 211 -32.35 2.97 19.29
CA SER A 211 -33.07 3.11 18.02
C SER A 211 -32.60 2.00 17.09
N ASP A 212 -33.44 0.97 17.07
CA ASP A 212 -33.61 0.02 16.00
C ASP A 212 -33.33 0.61 14.62
N PHE A 213 -32.38 0.03 13.92
CA PHE A 213 -32.26 0.16 12.49
C PHE A 213 -33.17 -0.90 11.86
N GLN A 214 -34.41 -0.53 11.55
CA GLN A 214 -35.30 -1.38 10.75
C GLN A 214 -34.95 -1.22 9.26
N ILE A 215 -34.54 -2.33 8.65
CA ILE A 215 -34.39 -2.47 7.20
C ILE A 215 -35.81 -2.66 6.63
N ASP A 216 -36.25 -1.74 5.77
CA ASP A 216 -37.49 -1.89 5.03
C ASP A 216 -37.30 -2.91 3.89
N GLU A 217 -37.82 -4.12 4.08
CA GLU A 217 -37.78 -5.21 3.10
C GLU A 217 -38.74 -4.99 1.89
N ASN A 218 -39.46 -3.87 1.82
CA ASN A 218 -40.35 -3.53 0.70
C ASN A 218 -39.75 -2.51 -0.29
N ALA A 219 -38.48 -2.13 -0.17
CA ALA A 219 -37.82 -1.30 -1.17
C ALA A 219 -37.54 -2.10 -2.47
N GLY A 220 -38.50 -2.06 -3.39
CA GLY A 220 -38.35 -2.62 -4.74
C GLY A 220 -37.19 -1.98 -5.53
N PRO A 221 -36.67 -2.66 -6.57
CA PRO A 221 -35.48 -2.21 -7.28
C PRO A 221 -35.77 -0.92 -8.05
N GLY A 222 -35.15 0.18 -7.62
CA GLY A 222 -35.13 1.44 -8.37
C GLY A 222 -34.34 1.26 -9.67
N SER A 223 -34.97 1.59 -10.79
CA SER A 223 -34.37 1.63 -12.13
C SER A 223 -33.44 2.84 -12.28
N PHE A 224 -32.30 2.62 -12.95
CA PHE A 224 -31.25 3.60 -13.27
C PHE A 224 -31.72 4.77 -14.13
#